data_AF-A0A7W5GWB3-F1
#
_entry.id   AF-A0A7W5GWB3-F1
#
_cell.length_a   1.000
_cell.length_b   1.000
_cell.length_c   1.000
_cell.angle_alpha   90.00
_cell.angle_beta   90.00
_cell.angle_gamma   90.00
#
_symmetry.space_group_name_H-M   'P 1'
#
loop_
_entity.id
_entity.type
_entity.pdbx_description
1 polymer ?
#
loop_
_entity_poly.entity_id
_entity_poly.type
_entity_poly.pdbx_seq_one_letter_code
_entity_poly.pdbx_strand_id
1 'polypeptide(L)' 'MSSYLPPSHQILNAARDASGGDIARAMRWYRTEPIVALEFKTAERLVAEGRAGDVLRAMSFLEVGLGR' A
#
# COMPACT_ATOMS: atom_id res chain seq x y z
N MET A 1 -5.76 13.68 21.65
CA MET A 1 -4.50 13.25 21.00
C MET A 1 -4.87 12.42 19.78
N SER A 2 -4.74 12.98 18.58
CA SER A 2 -5.04 12.24 17.34
C SER A 2 -4.01 11.12 17.17
N SER A 3 -4.45 9.86 17.25
CA SER A 3 -3.58 8.72 17.01
C SER A 3 -3.25 8.67 15.51
N TYR A 4 -2.21 9.39 15.09
CA TYR A 4 -1.72 9.37 13.72
C TYR A 4 -0.98 8.04 13.51
N LEU A 5 -1.66 7.06 12.92
CA LEU A 5 -0.99 5.84 12.48
C LEU A 5 0.03 6.21 11.40
N PRO A 6 1.28 5.70 11.49
CA PRO A 6 2.27 5.97 10.46
C PRO A 6 1.73 5.49 9.11
N PRO A 7 2.00 6.22 8.02
CA PRO A 7 1.37 5.97 6.74
C PRO A 7 1.71 4.57 6.19
N SER A 8 2.84 3.97 6.58
CA SER A 8 3.16 2.57 6.33
C SER A 8 2.12 1.60 6.89
N HIS A 9 1.58 1.86 8.08
CA HIS A 9 0.59 1.02 8.73
C HIS A 9 -0.80 1.20 8.11
N GLN A 10 -1.12 2.41 7.66
CA GLN A 10 -2.34 2.68 6.89
C GLN A 10 -2.31 1.93 5.56
N ILE A 11 -1.16 1.95 4.86
CA ILE A 11 -0.95 1.24 3.61
C ILE A 11 -1.10 -0.28 3.79
N LEU A 12 -0.48 -0.84 4.83
CA LEU A 12 -0.59 -2.28 5.12
C LEU A 12 -2.02 -2.70 5.49
N ASN A 13 -2.75 -1.88 6.23
CA ASN A 13 -4.17 -2.15 6.52
C ASN A 13 -5.03 -2.12 5.26
N ALA A 14 -4.84 -1.14 4.38
CA ALA A 14 -5.54 -1.07 3.10
C ALA A 14 -5.21 -2.27 2.20
N ALA A 15 -3.93 -2.67 2.12
CA ALA A 15 -3.51 -3.84 1.37
C ALA A 15 -4.07 -5.15 1.96
N ARG A 16 -4.19 -5.25 3.29
CA ARG A 16 -4.80 -6.40 3.98
C ARG A 16 -6.30 -6.49 3.67
N ASP A 17 -7.00 -5.37 3.75
CA ASP A 17 -8.43 -5.29 3.45
C ASP A 17 -8.72 -5.75 2.01
N ALA A 18 -7.98 -5.19 1.06
CA ALA A 18 -8.07 -5.57 -0.36
C ALA A 18 -7.58 -7.01 -0.65
N SER A 19 -6.80 -7.62 0.24
CA SER A 19 -6.40 -9.03 0.17
C SER A 19 -7.41 -9.98 0.84
N GLY A 20 -8.58 -9.49 1.25
CA GLY A 20 -9.60 -10.31 1.94
C GLY A 20 -9.17 -10.73 3.36
N GLY A 21 -8.28 -9.97 3.99
CA GLY A 21 -7.73 -10.28 5.31
C GLY A 21 -6.39 -11.02 5.29
N ASP A 22 -5.90 -11.44 4.12
CA ASP A 22 -4.64 -12.20 4.01
C ASP A 22 -3.40 -11.31 4.21
N ILE A 23 -2.80 -11.41 5.39
CA ILE A 23 -1.64 -10.60 5.78
C ILE A 23 -0.39 -10.96 4.96
N ALA A 24 -0.22 -12.23 4.59
CA ALA A 24 0.94 -12.68 3.83
C ALA A 24 0.90 -12.10 2.40
N ARG A 25 -0.28 -12.08 1.77
CA ARG A 25 -0.52 -11.47 0.48
C ARG A 25 -0.31 -9.96 0.53
N ALA A 26 -0.83 -9.28 1.55
CA ALA A 26 -0.62 -7.84 1.73
C ALA A 26 0.86 -7.47 1.90
N MET A 27 1.61 -8.23 2.70
CA MET A 27 3.05 -8.06 2.88
C MET A 27 3.83 -8.34 1.59
N ARG A 28 3.46 -9.40 0.86
CA ARG A 28 4.07 -9.71 -0.44
C ARG A 28 3.85 -8.57 -1.41
N TRP A 29 2.62 -8.06 -1.52
CA TRP A 29 2.30 -6.91 -2.36
C TRP A 29 3.16 -5.69 -1.97
N TYR A 30 3.17 -5.34 -0.68
CA TYR A 30 3.87 -4.17 -0.16
C TYR A 30 5.37 -4.16 -0.51
N ARG A 31 6.02 -5.33 -0.45
CA ARG A 31 7.46 -5.50 -0.66
C ARG A 31 7.86 -5.79 -2.10
N THR A 32 7.00 -6.47 -2.85
CA THR A 32 7.41 -7.12 -4.12
C THR A 32 6.62 -6.66 -5.33
N GLU A 33 5.41 -6.12 -5.17
CA GLU A 33 4.62 -5.67 -6.32
C GLU A 33 4.93 -4.22 -6.68
N PRO A 34 5.36 -3.96 -7.93
CA PRO A 34 5.54 -2.62 -8.42
C PRO A 34 4.19 -1.96 -8.71
N ILE A 35 4.02 -0.72 -8.22
CA ILE A 35 2.84 0.08 -8.49
C ILE A 35 3.08 0.82 -9.80
N VAL A 36 2.43 0.38 -10.87
CA VAL A 36 2.61 0.92 -12.23
C VAL A 36 2.38 2.43 -12.28
N ALA A 37 1.35 2.92 -11.59
CA ALA A 37 1.03 4.34 -11.51
C ALA A 37 2.08 5.18 -10.78
N LEU A 38 2.99 4.55 -10.01
CA LEU A 38 4.00 5.20 -9.19
C LEU A 38 5.40 4.73 -9.62
N GLU A 39 5.74 4.96 -10.88
CA GLU A 39 7.07 4.71 -11.46
C GLU A 39 7.54 3.25 -11.35
N PHE A 40 6.62 2.28 -11.34
CA PHE A 40 6.95 0.86 -11.15
C PHE A 40 7.71 0.56 -9.84
N LYS A 41 7.55 1.40 -8.81
CA LYS A 41 8.17 1.19 -7.50
C LYS A 41 7.25 0.43 -6.56
N THR A 42 7.83 -0.31 -5.63
CA THR A 42 7.08 -1.02 -4.59
C THR A 42 6.58 -0.03 -3.53
N ALA A 43 5.51 -0.40 -2.82
CA ALA A 43 4.97 0.43 -1.74
C ALA A 43 6.02 0.67 -0.64
N GLU A 44 6.84 -0.33 -0.31
CA GLU A 44 7.96 -0.19 0.63
C GLU A 44 8.95 0.90 0.21
N ARG A 45 9.36 0.89 -1.07
CA ARG A 45 10.32 1.86 -1.59
C ARG A 45 9.75 3.28 -1.60
N LEU A 46 8.49 3.42 -2.00
CA LEU A 46 7.79 4.72 -1.99
C LEU A 46 7.61 5.26 -0.57
N VAL A 47 7.37 4.40 0.42
CA VAL A 47 7.33 4.79 1.84
C VAL A 47 8.70 5.27 2.31
N ALA A 48 9.78 4.56 1.96
CA ALA A 48 11.14 4.95 2.30
C ALA A 48 11.55 6.29 1.65
N GLU A 49 11.03 6.59 0.46
CA GLU A 49 11.20 7.86 -0.24
C GLU A 49 10.28 9.00 0.29
N GLY A 50 9.50 8.76 1.36
CA GLY A 50 8.59 9.76 1.93
C GLY A 50 7.32 9.99 1.10
N ARG A 51 7.06 9.16 0.09
CA ARG A 51 5.93 9.25 -0.83
C ARG A 51 4.77 8.35 -0.44
N ALA A 52 4.64 8.02 0.85
CA ALA A 52 3.57 7.16 1.36
C ALA A 52 2.15 7.73 1.07
N GLY A 53 2.01 9.06 1.02
CA GLY A 53 0.75 9.72 0.66
C GLY A 53 0.33 9.47 -0.80
N ASP A 54 1.29 9.41 -1.73
CA ASP A 54 1.05 9.05 -3.13
C ASP A 54 0.51 7.61 -3.24
N VAL A 55 1.07 6.68 -2.44
CA VAL A 55 0.62 5.29 -2.39
C VAL A 55 -0.82 5.20 -1.89
N LEU A 56 -1.15 5.89 -0.79
CA LEU A 56 -2.52 5.91 -0.25
C LEU A 56 -3.52 6.52 -1.24
N ARG A 57 -3.14 7.62 -1.91
CA ARG A 57 -3.97 8.22 -2.95
C ARG A 57 -4.15 7.28 -4.13
N ALA A 58 -3.08 6.63 -4.60
CA ALA A 58 -3.16 5.66 -5.68
C ALA A 58 -4.08 4.49 -5.30
N MET A 59 -3.97 3.94 -4.09
CA MET A 59 -4.85 2.86 -3.62
C MET A 59 -6.32 3.29 -3.53
N SER A 60 -6.59 4.52 -3.05
CA SER A 60 -7.95 5.06 -3.01
C SER A 60 -8.54 5.32 -4.40
N PHE A 61 -7.69 5.64 -5.39
CA PHE A 61 -8.12 5.90 -6.77
C PHE A 61 -8.23 4.62 -7.61
N LEU A 62 -7.49 3.58 -7.24
CA LEU A 62 -7.41 2.32 -7.96
C LEU A 62 -8.43 1.27 -7.51
N GLU A 63 -9.23 1.53 -6.43
CA GLU A 63 -10.05 0.50 -5.74
C GLU A 63 -9.33 -0.86 -5.76
N VAL A 64 -8.15 -0.86 -5.12
CA VAL A 64 -7.08 -1.85 -5.25
C VAL A 64 -7.57 -3.23 -5.68
N GLY A 65 -7.43 -3.49 -6.98
CA GLY A 65 -7.54 -4.81 -7.58
C GLY A 65 -6.42 -5.72 -7.12
N LEU A 66 -6.44 -6.13 -5.85
CA LEU A 66 -5.62 -7.22 -5.30
C LEU A 66 -6.17 -8.60 -5.72
N GLY A 67 -6.80 -8.68 -6.89
CA GLY A 67 -7.49 -9.85 -7.41
C GLY A 67 -7.43 -9.94 -8.93
N ARG A 68 -6.36 -10.56 -9.43
CA ARG A 68 -6.49 -11.74 -10.28
C ARG A 68 -5.61 -12.86 -9.71
#